data_AF-N6VKJ3-F1
#
_entry.id   AF-N6VKJ3-F1
#
_cell.length_a   1.000
_cell.length_b   1.000
_cell.length_c   1.000
_cell.angle_alpha   90.00
_cell.angle_beta   90.00
_cell.angle_gamma   90.00
#
_symmetry.space_group_name_H-M   'P 1'
#
loop_
_entity.id
_entity.type
_entity.pdbx_description
1 polymer ?
#
loop_
_entity_poly.entity_id
_entity_poly.type
_entity_poly.pdbx_seq_one_letter_code
_entity_poly.pdbx_strand_id
1 'polypeptide(L)'
;MINKVILLGYLGADPESRIMPSGVEVANFRISTSQKYLDKTTGQKVEKTEWHSIVVFNPNLAKVALQYLNKGSKVYVEGQLQTRKWQDKSGQTHYTTEIVLSQYKGELKILNNVQKDNVDMAVQEQTMAWENSRQQQYLETTLNDKIPF
;
A
#
# COMPACT_ATOMS: atom_id res chain seq x y z
N MET A 1 -5.79 -23.56 -22.49
CA MET A 1 -6.79 -22.73 -21.78
C MET A 1 -6.07 -21.56 -21.12
N ILE A 2 -6.72 -20.39 -21.01
CA ILE A 2 -6.11 -19.16 -20.48
C ILE A 2 -6.89 -18.72 -19.23
N ASN A 3 -6.17 -18.54 -18.12
CA ASN A 3 -6.67 -17.89 -16.89
C ASN A 3 -5.66 -16.79 -16.54
N LYS A 4 -6.08 -15.53 -16.74
CA LYS A 4 -5.29 -14.33 -16.48
C LYS A 4 -6.24 -13.26 -15.92
N VAL A 5 -5.84 -12.65 -14.82
CA VAL A 5 -6.49 -11.48 -14.23
C VAL A 5 -5.49 -10.33 -14.25
N ILE A 6 -5.93 -9.17 -14.72
CA ILE A 6 -5.14 -7.93 -14.70
C ILE A 6 -5.94 -6.90 -13.91
N LEU A 7 -5.33 -6.32 -12.88
CA LEU A 7 -5.94 -5.32 -12.02
C LEU A 7 -5.03 -4.12 -11.87
N LEU A 8 -5.66 -2.96 -11.80
CA LEU A 8 -5.03 -1.69 -11.46
C LEU A 8 -5.84 -1.08 -10.32
N GLY A 9 -5.24 -0.96 -9.14
CA GLY A 9 -5.98 -0.60 -7.94
C GLY A 9 -5.13 -0.01 -6.84
N TYR A 10 -5.76 0.24 -5.69
CA TYR A 10 -5.11 0.80 -4.51
C TYR A 10 -5.17 -0.18 -3.35
N LEU A 11 -4.09 -0.29 -2.58
CA LEU A 11 -4.09 -1.11 -1.36
C LEU A 11 -5.02 -0.50 -0.30
N GLY A 12 -5.88 -1.33 0.29
CA GLY A 12 -6.76 -0.92 1.41
C GLY A 12 -6.07 -0.89 2.77
N ALA A 13 -5.01 -1.68 2.92
CA ALA A 13 -4.20 -1.83 4.11
C ALA A 13 -2.76 -2.18 3.71
N ASP A 14 -1.84 -2.11 4.67
CA ASP A 14 -0.46 -2.57 4.47
C ASP A 14 -0.44 -4.07 4.15
N PRO A 15 0.52 -4.54 3.33
CA PRO A 15 0.65 -5.95 3.00
C PRO A 15 1.07 -6.77 4.22
N GLU A 16 0.45 -7.93 4.40
CA GLU A 16 0.73 -8.87 5.48
C GLU A 16 1.69 -9.96 4.99
N SER A 17 2.75 -10.23 5.76
CA SER A 17 3.63 -11.38 5.53
C SER A 17 3.09 -12.61 6.23
N ARG A 18 3.11 -13.75 5.54
CA ARG A 18 2.78 -15.05 6.10
C ARG A 18 3.84 -16.07 5.70
N ILE A 19 4.38 -16.78 6.68
CA ILE A 19 5.29 -17.90 6.43
C ILE A 19 4.46 -19.18 6.33
N MET A 20 4.54 -19.86 5.20
CA MET A 20 3.89 -21.15 4.99
C MET A 20 4.64 -22.25 5.75
N PRO A 21 4.00 -23.39 6.09
CA PRO A 21 4.67 -24.53 6.71
C PRO A 21 5.88 -25.07 5.92
N SER A 22 5.91 -24.82 4.60
CA SER A 22 7.03 -25.13 3.73
C SER A 22 8.24 -24.21 3.89
N GLY A 23 8.16 -23.18 4.74
CA GLY A 23 9.18 -22.15 4.93
C GLY A 23 9.15 -21.02 3.88
N VAL A 24 8.22 -21.07 2.92
CA VAL A 24 8.07 -20.02 1.90
C VAL A 24 7.31 -18.83 2.49
N GLU A 25 7.90 -17.64 2.40
CA GLU A 25 7.23 -16.39 2.73
C GLU A 25 6.29 -15.98 1.59
N VAL A 26 5.03 -15.71 1.94
CA VAL A 26 3.99 -15.24 1.01
C VAL A 26 3.48 -13.88 1.48
N ALA A 27 3.09 -13.04 0.51
CA ALA A 27 2.49 -11.74 0.81
C ALA A 27 0.99 -11.77 0.50
N ASN A 28 0.20 -11.23 1.43
CA ASN A 28 -1.25 -11.13 1.33
C ASN A 28 -1.65 -9.66 1.44
N PHE A 29 -2.46 -9.17 0.50
CA PHE A 29 -2.99 -7.81 0.56
C PHE A 29 -4.30 -7.70 -0.22
N ARG A 30 -5.04 -6.62 0.05
CA ARG A 30 -6.32 -6.34 -0.61
C ARG A 30 -6.25 -5.05 -1.41
N ILE A 31 -6.70 -5.11 -2.66
CA ILE A 31 -6.76 -3.94 -3.54
C ILE A 31 -8.20 -3.57 -3.88
N SER A 32 -8.48 -2.28 -3.99
CA SER A 32 -9.74 -1.76 -4.49
C SER A 32 -9.64 -1.37 -5.96
N THR A 33 -10.70 -1.63 -6.71
CA THR A 33 -10.96 -1.01 -8.01
C THR A 33 -12.32 -0.34 -7.96
N SER A 34 -12.46 0.87 -8.52
CA SER A 34 -13.73 1.57 -8.56
C SER A 34 -14.17 1.87 -9.99
N GLN A 35 -15.48 1.79 -10.21
CA GLN A 35 -16.12 2.12 -11.48
C GLN A 35 -17.22 3.15 -11.23
N LYS A 36 -17.25 4.20 -12.04
CA LYS A 36 -18.30 5.22 -12.02
C LYS A 36 -19.23 5.00 -13.20
N TYR A 37 -20.52 4.86 -12.94
CA TYR A 37 -21.54 4.68 -13.98
C TYR A 37 -22.79 5.49 -13.67
N LEU A 38 -23.59 5.73 -14.70
CA LEU A 38 -24.89 6.37 -14.57
C LEU A 38 -25.94 5.28 -14.34
N ASP A 39 -26.64 5.32 -13.21
CA ASP A 39 -27.77 4.44 -12.97
C ASP A 39 -28.92 4.84 -13.91
N LYS A 40 -29.37 3.87 -14.72
CA LYS A 40 -30.39 4.09 -15.75
C LYS A 40 -31.78 4.36 -15.17
N THR A 41 -32.05 3.91 -13.95
CA THR A 41 -33.36 4.06 -13.30
C THR A 41 -33.48 5.42 -12.63
N THR A 42 -32.41 5.86 -11.97
CA THR A 42 -32.40 7.08 -11.15
C THR A 42 -31.76 8.29 -11.85
N GLY A 43 -31.01 8.08 -12.93
CA GLY A 43 -30.24 9.13 -13.61
C GLY A 43 -29.07 9.67 -12.77
N GLN A 44 -28.72 9.01 -11.65
CA GLN A 44 -27.65 9.46 -10.76
C GLN A 44 -26.32 8.80 -11.09
N LYS A 45 -25.21 9.52 -10.85
CA LYS A 45 -23.86 8.95 -10.94
C LYS A 45 -23.60 8.10 -9.69
N VAL A 46 -23.39 6.80 -9.89
CA VAL A 46 -23.07 5.84 -8.83
C VAL A 46 -21.60 5.41 -8.96
N GLU A 47 -20.94 5.27 -7.82
CA GLU A 47 -19.60 4.70 -7.72
C GLU A 47 -19.68 3.33 -7.05
N LYS A 48 -19.18 2.30 -7.73
CA LYS A 48 -19.10 0.93 -7.19
C LYS A 48 -17.64 0.55 -7.01
N THR A 49 -17.28 0.17 -5.79
CA THR A 49 -15.94 -0.30 -5.44
C THR A 49 -15.95 -1.80 -5.23
N GLU A 50 -15.05 -2.50 -5.90
CA GLU A 50 -14.82 -3.93 -5.76
C GLU A 50 -13.48 -4.17 -5.07
N TRP A 51 -13.44 -5.16 -4.19
CA TRP A 51 -12.28 -5.45 -3.37
C TRP A 51 -11.73 -6.84 -3.64
N HIS A 52 -10.46 -6.90 -4.02
CA HIS A 52 -9.81 -8.08 -4.55
C HIS A 52 -8.74 -8.57 -3.58
N SER A 53 -8.80 -9.84 -3.20
CA SER A 53 -7.79 -10.48 -2.36
C SER A 53 -6.64 -10.99 -3.23
N ILE A 54 -5.43 -10.50 -2.97
CA ILE A 54 -4.22 -10.85 -3.70
C ILE A 54 -3.34 -11.74 -2.81
N VAL A 55 -2.85 -12.84 -3.37
CA VAL A 55 -1.93 -13.77 -2.72
C VAL A 55 -0.70 -13.94 -3.60
N VAL A 56 0.47 -13.60 -3.07
CA VAL A 56 1.74 -13.64 -3.81
C VAL A 56 2.62 -14.75 -3.27
N PHE A 57 2.72 -15.84 -4.03
CA PHE A 57 3.65 -16.95 -3.75
C PHE A 57 5.02 -16.77 -4.42
N ASN A 58 5.13 -15.85 -5.38
CA ASN A 58 6.41 -15.51 -5.99
C ASN A 58 7.31 -14.81 -4.95
N PRO A 59 8.43 -15.40 -4.51
CA PRO A 59 9.24 -14.84 -3.42
C PRO A 59 9.81 -13.46 -3.73
N ASN A 60 10.15 -13.19 -5.00
CA ASN A 60 10.69 -11.90 -5.40
C ASN A 60 9.61 -10.82 -5.34
N LEU A 61 8.41 -11.12 -5.84
CA LEU A 61 7.29 -10.19 -5.80
C LEU A 61 6.75 -10.01 -4.38
N ALA A 62 6.78 -11.05 -3.54
CA ALA A 62 6.39 -10.98 -2.14
C ALA A 62 7.31 -10.04 -1.36
N LYS A 63 8.63 -10.16 -1.53
CA LYS A 63 9.61 -9.22 -0.94
C LYS A 63 9.37 -7.78 -1.38
N VAL A 64 9.15 -7.57 -2.69
CA VAL A 64 8.84 -6.23 -3.22
C VAL A 64 7.54 -5.69 -2.63
N ALA A 65 6.51 -6.51 -2.53
CA ALA A 65 5.24 -6.11 -1.93
C ALA A 65 5.44 -5.67 -0.48
N LEU A 66 6.09 -6.50 0.35
CA LEU A 66 6.28 -6.23 1.78
C LEU A 66 7.21 -5.03 2.07
N GLN A 67 8.22 -4.81 1.23
CA GLN A 67 9.18 -3.72 1.44
C GLN A 67 8.68 -2.36 0.98
N TYR A 68 7.94 -2.32 -0.14
CA TYR A 68 7.66 -1.06 -0.83
C TYR A 68 6.18 -0.70 -0.87
N LEU A 69 5.26 -1.65 -0.67
CA LEU A 69 3.84 -1.34 -0.64
C LEU A 69 3.38 -0.96 0.77
N ASN A 70 2.50 0.02 0.80
CA ASN A 70 1.79 0.46 1.98
C ASN A 70 0.32 0.73 1.64
N LYS A 71 -0.50 0.98 2.66
CA LYS A 71 -1.88 1.41 2.50
C LYS A 71 -1.95 2.62 1.56
N GLY A 72 -2.86 2.54 0.59
CA GLY A 72 -3.02 3.56 -0.45
C GLY A 72 -2.06 3.40 -1.63
N SER A 73 -1.17 2.40 -1.63
CA SER A 73 -0.29 2.15 -2.76
C SER A 73 -1.05 1.78 -4.04
N LYS A 74 -0.79 2.51 -5.13
CA LYS A 74 -1.29 2.20 -6.47
C LYS A 74 -0.44 1.10 -7.08
N VAL A 75 -1.09 0.02 -7.48
CA VAL A 75 -0.42 -1.16 -8.01
C VAL A 75 -1.09 -1.68 -9.27
N TYR A 76 -0.27 -2.20 -10.16
CA TYR A 76 -0.68 -3.10 -11.23
C TYR A 76 -0.38 -4.53 -10.78
N VAL A 77 -1.36 -5.41 -10.95
CA VAL A 77 -1.28 -6.82 -10.56
C VAL A 77 -1.74 -7.68 -11.73
N GLU A 78 -0.89 -8.59 -12.18
CA GLU A 78 -1.25 -9.69 -13.08
C GLU A 78 -1.13 -11.02 -12.34
N GLY A 79 -2.20 -11.81 -12.34
CA GLY A 79 -2.23 -13.12 -11.69
C GLY A 79 -3.26 -14.05 -12.31
N GLN A 80 -3.67 -15.06 -11.55
CA GLN A 80 -4.69 -16.03 -11.97
C GLN A 80 -5.79 -16.12 -10.92
N LEU A 81 -7.03 -16.31 -11.35
CA LEU A 81 -8.13 -16.50 -10.43
C LEU A 81 -8.08 -17.93 -9.86
N GLN A 82 -8.09 -18.07 -8.54
CA GLN A 82 -8.18 -19.36 -7.86
C GLN A 82 -9.27 -19.32 -6.79
N THR A 83 -10.13 -20.33 -6.79
CA THR A 83 -11.14 -20.50 -5.74
C THR A 83 -10.77 -21.70 -4.90
N ARG A 84 -10.55 -21.50 -3.61
CA ARG A 84 -10.31 -22.58 -2.65
C ARG A 84 -11.55 -22.83 -1.79
N LYS A 85 -11.78 -24.10 -1.50
CA LYS A 85 -12.78 -24.57 -0.56
C LYS A 85 -12.12 -24.78 0.80
N TRP A 86 -12.73 -24.28 1.86
CA TRP A 86 -12.30 -24.55 3.24
C TRP A 86 -13.51 -24.77 4.13
N GLN A 87 -13.32 -25.44 5.26
CA GLN A 87 -14.37 -25.66 6.26
C GLN A 87 -14.04 -24.85 7.50
N ASP A 88 -15.06 -24.21 8.08
CA ASP A 88 -14.92 -23.57 9.38
C ASP A 88 -14.97 -24.60 10.53
N LYS A 89 -14.79 -24.12 11.76
CA LYS A 89 -14.84 -24.97 12.98
C LYS A 89 -16.22 -25.61 13.20
N SER A 90 -17.26 -25.08 12.57
CA SER A 90 -18.64 -25.56 12.65
C SER A 90 -18.96 -26.59 11.55
N GLY A 91 -18.00 -26.90 10.66
CA GLY A 91 -18.16 -27.83 9.55
C GLY A 91 -18.83 -27.23 8.30
N GLN A 92 -19.13 -25.93 8.28
CA GLN A 92 -19.71 -25.29 7.11
C GLN A 92 -18.65 -25.09 6.02
N THR A 93 -19.02 -25.43 4.79
CA THR A 93 -18.15 -25.24 3.61
C THR A 93 -18.22 -23.81 3.11
N HIS A 94 -17.05 -23.16 3.01
CA HIS A 94 -16.87 -21.83 2.45
C HIS A 94 -16.02 -21.87 1.18
N TYR A 95 -16.27 -20.94 0.28
CA TYR A 95 -15.48 -20.71 -0.93
C TYR A 95 -14.86 -19.33 -0.87
N THR A 96 -13.57 -19.26 -1.17
CA THR A 96 -12.85 -17.98 -1.25
C THR A 96 -12.15 -17.91 -2.58
N THR A 97 -12.45 -16.85 -3.33
CA THR A 97 -11.82 -16.56 -4.62
C THR A 97 -10.73 -15.52 -4.42
N GLU A 98 -9.52 -15.84 -4.84
CA GLU A 98 -8.31 -15.06 -4.65
C GLU A 98 -7.60 -14.90 -6.01
N ILE A 99 -6.88 -13.79 -6.18
CA ILE A 99 -5.97 -13.62 -7.32
C ILE A 99 -4.58 -14.03 -6.87
N VAL A 100 -4.07 -15.07 -7.52
CA VAL A 100 -2.85 -15.74 -7.10
C VAL A 100 -1.73 -15.48 -8.09
N LEU A 101 -0.62 -14.96 -7.57
CA LEU A 101 0.65 -14.83 -8.27
C LEU A 101 1.48 -16.05 -7.88
N SER A 102 1.49 -17.05 -8.76
CA SER A 102 2.20 -18.31 -8.54
C SER A 102 3.72 -18.11 -8.47
N GLN A 103 4.45 -19.07 -7.91
CA GLN A 103 5.90 -18.97 -7.65
C GLN A 103 6.74 -18.42 -8.81
N TYR A 104 6.41 -18.78 -10.05
CA TYR A 104 7.14 -18.38 -11.27
C TYR A 104 6.29 -17.60 -12.28
N LYS A 105 5.13 -17.08 -11.86
CA LYS A 105 4.19 -16.38 -12.75
C LYS A 105 3.60 -15.15 -12.08
N GLY A 106 3.00 -14.30 -12.91
CA GLY A 106 2.38 -13.05 -12.48
C GLY A 106 3.35 -11.89 -12.52
N GLU A 107 2.79 -10.70 -12.38
CA GLU A 107 3.50 -9.43 -12.45
C GLU A 107 2.93 -8.49 -11.39
N LEU A 108 3.82 -7.78 -10.68
CA LEU A 108 3.45 -6.75 -9.73
C LEU A 108 4.28 -5.52 -10.07
N LYS A 109 3.61 -4.40 -10.34
CA LYS A 109 4.28 -3.11 -10.53
C LYS A 109 3.70 -2.09 -9.55
N ILE A 110 4.59 -1.37 -8.91
CA ILE A 110 4.26 -0.23 -8.07
C ILE A 110 4.16 0.98 -8.99
N LEU A 111 3.06 1.71 -8.90
CA LEU A 111 2.78 2.86 -9.76
C LEU A 111 2.73 4.18 -8.98
N ASN A 112 3.06 4.11 -7.69
CA ASN A 112 3.14 5.29 -6.85
C ASN A 112 4.37 6.11 -7.18
N ASN A 113 4.13 7.33 -7.63
CA ASN A 113 5.10 8.42 -7.63
C ASN A 113 4.91 9.28 -6.37
N VAL A 114 4.89 8.65 -5.18
CA VAL A 114 4.94 9.41 -3.93
C VAL A 114 6.40 9.49 -3.55
N GLN A 115 6.99 10.62 -3.93
CA GLN A 115 8.31 11.09 -3.57
C GLN A 115 8.42 11.18 -2.05
N LYS A 116 8.72 10.05 -1.39
CA LYS A 116 8.99 9.99 0.05
C LYS A 116 10.21 10.86 0.41
N ASP A 117 11.11 11.04 -0.55
CA ASP A 117 12.31 11.88 -0.43
C ASP A 117 12.01 13.38 -0.20
N ASN A 118 10.87 13.89 -0.67
CA ASN A 118 10.56 15.33 -0.51
C ASN A 118 10.03 15.69 0.88
N VAL A 119 9.40 14.75 1.59
CA VAL A 119 8.83 15.02 2.91
C VAL A 119 9.94 15.06 3.96
N ASP A 120 10.90 14.12 3.89
CA ASP A 120 12.01 14.06 4.84
C ASP A 120 12.98 15.25 4.67
N MET A 121 13.23 15.69 3.42
CA MET A 121 14.02 16.91 3.16
C MET A 121 13.31 18.20 3.61
N ALA A 122 12.00 18.33 3.36
CA ALA A 122 11.24 19.52 3.78
C ALA A 122 11.14 19.63 5.31
N VAL A 123 11.04 18.51 6.02
CA VAL A 123 11.05 18.49 7.50
C VAL A 123 12.43 18.89 8.03
N GLN A 124 13.51 18.42 7.42
CA GLN A 124 14.88 18.81 7.78
C GLN A 124 15.17 20.30 7.54
N GLU A 125 14.74 20.86 6.41
CA GLU A 125 14.90 22.31 6.14
C GLU A 125 14.14 23.17 7.14
N GLN A 126 12.93 22.75 7.53
CA GLN A 126 12.16 23.46 8.56
C GLN A 126 12.83 23.35 9.93
N THR A 127 13.27 22.17 10.40
CA THR A 127 13.92 22.07 11.72
C THR A 127 15.20 22.90 11.82
N MET A 128 16.04 22.89 10.76
CA MET A 128 17.25 23.71 10.69
C MET A 128 16.96 25.21 10.70
N ALA A 129 15.89 25.67 10.03
CA ALA A 129 15.50 27.07 10.02
C ALA A 129 15.06 27.59 11.40
N TRP A 130 14.38 26.75 12.20
CA TRP A 130 13.95 27.10 13.55
C TRP A 130 15.10 27.09 14.58
N GLU A 131 16.07 26.20 14.41
CA GLU A 131 17.28 26.20 15.26
C GLU A 131 18.15 27.44 15.00
N ASN A 132 18.33 27.82 13.74
CA ASN A 132 19.12 28.99 13.37
C ASN A 132 18.49 30.30 13.86
N SER A 133 17.16 30.44 13.74
CA SER A 133 16.45 31.62 14.26
C SER A 133 16.51 31.73 15.78
N ARG A 134 16.44 30.61 16.51
CA ARG A 134 16.62 30.59 17.98
C ARG A 134 18.02 31.00 18.41
N GLN A 135 19.06 30.58 17.68
CA GLN A 135 20.44 30.97 18.00
C GLN A 135 20.65 32.47 17.81
N GLN A 136 20.11 33.05 16.73
CA GLN A 136 20.15 34.50 16.49
C GLN A 136 19.44 35.28 17.61
N GLN A 137 18.25 34.83 18.03
CA GLN A 137 17.51 35.48 19.11
C GLN A 137 18.26 35.41 20.46
N TYR A 138 18.97 34.31 20.73
CA TYR A 138 19.79 34.16 21.94
C TYR A 138 21.03 35.07 21.91
N LEU A 139 21.68 35.18 20.74
CA LEU A 139 22.81 36.10 20.52
C LEU A 139 22.37 37.56 20.71
N GLU A 140 21.25 37.97 20.12
CA GLU A 140 20.70 39.33 20.30
C GLU A 140 20.34 39.63 21.76
N THR A 141 19.72 38.67 22.46
CA THR A 141 19.32 38.85 23.86
C THR A 141 20.55 38.96 24.77
N THR A 142 21.59 38.14 24.56
CA THR A 142 22.84 38.17 25.34
C THR A 142 23.78 39.33 24.99
N LEU A 143 23.62 39.93 23.81
CA LEU A 143 24.31 41.16 23.40
C LEU A 143 23.67 42.40 24.05
N ASN A 144 22.34 42.44 24.19
CA ASN A 144 21.62 43.54 24.86
C ASN A 144 21.74 43.54 26.40
N ASP A 145 22.09 42.39 27.00
CA ASP A 145 22.20 42.22 28.46
C ASP A 145 23.60 42.60 29.03
N LYS A 146 24.46 43.25 28.23
CA LYS A 146 25.82 43.69 28.61
C LYS A 146 25.98 45.18 28.88
N ILE A 147 24.89 45.90 29.18
CA ILE A 147 24.98 47.30 29.61
C ILE A 147 25.10 47.31 31.14
N PRO A 148 26.25 47.68 31.74
CA PRO A 148 26.33 47.85 33.18
C PRO A 148 25.49 49.08 33.59
N PHE A 149 24.82 48.99 34.74
CA PHE A 149 24.17 50.13 35.39
C PHE A 149 25.15 51.27 35.67
#